data_AF-A0A101AGY8-F1
#
_entry.id   AF-A0A101AGY8-F1
#
_cell.length_a   1.000
_cell.length_b   1.000
_cell.length_c   1.000
_cell.angle_alpha   90.00
_cell.angle_beta   90.00
_cell.angle_gamma   90.00
#
_symmetry.space_group_name_H-M   'P 1'
#
loop_
_entity.id
_entity.type
_entity.pdbx_description
1 polymer ?
#
loop_
_entity_poly.entity_id
_entity_poly.type
_entity_poly.pdbx_seq_one_letter_code
_entity_poly.pdbx_strand_id
1 'polypeptide(L)'
;MIREATNVPSYFYGPIPDKCWLPELPADWPGVLCPRCDTAMREGGFTSLIDYLFSQHPRCPYCGAQRTQSAQFGHVFHLDFPPWDDYRGCVRRNDDWTCTECGSQW
;
A
#
# COMPACT_ATOMS: atom_id res chain seq x y z
N MET A 1 5.69 23.19 -35.56
CA MET A 1 6.00 22.15 -34.56
C MET A 1 4.76 21.97 -33.70
N ILE A 2 3.94 20.97 -34.01
CA ILE A 2 2.75 20.64 -33.23
C ILE A 2 3.23 19.76 -32.07
N ARG A 3 3.03 20.20 -30.82
CA ARG A 3 3.23 19.34 -29.64
C ARG A 3 2.25 18.17 -29.77
N GLU A 4 2.77 16.95 -29.87
CA GLU A 4 1.96 15.74 -29.80
C GLU A 4 1.13 15.78 -28.51
N ALA A 5 -0.15 15.43 -28.62
CA ALA A 5 -1.05 15.36 -27.48
C ALA A 5 -0.63 14.19 -26.58
N THR A 6 0.18 14.45 -25.56
CA THR A 6 0.68 13.46 -24.58
C THR A 6 -0.39 12.96 -23.61
N ASN A 7 -1.68 13.06 -23.95
CA ASN A 7 -2.79 12.77 -23.05
C ASN A 7 -3.79 11.81 -23.70
N VAL A 8 -3.26 10.76 -24.33
CA VAL A 8 -4.07 9.67 -24.90
C VAL A 8 -4.17 8.58 -23.82
N PRO A 9 -5.38 8.09 -23.49
CA PRO A 9 -5.54 7.05 -22.48
C PRO A 9 -4.69 5.81 -22.78
N SER A 10 -4.09 5.21 -21.74
CA SER A 10 -3.11 4.13 -21.88
C SER A 10 -3.59 2.92 -22.68
N TYR A 11 -4.91 2.65 -22.70
CA TYR A 11 -5.50 1.55 -23.47
C TYR A 11 -5.41 1.71 -25.01
N PHE A 12 -5.01 2.88 -25.52
CA PHE A 12 -4.73 3.07 -26.95
C PHE A 12 -3.40 2.44 -27.40
N TYR A 13 -2.48 2.15 -26.48
CA TYR A 13 -1.13 1.65 -26.79
C TYR A 13 -0.93 0.16 -26.46
N GLY A 14 -1.93 -0.49 -25.87
CA GLY A 14 -1.88 -1.90 -25.50
C GLY A 14 -2.88 -2.25 -24.40
N PRO A 15 -2.99 -3.55 -24.04
CA PRO A 15 -3.77 -3.96 -22.89
C PRO A 15 -3.17 -3.32 -21.62
N ILE A 16 -4.05 -2.95 -20.70
CA ILE A 16 -3.66 -2.52 -19.37
C ILE A 16 -2.93 -3.70 -18.70
N PRO A 17 -1.70 -3.52 -18.19
CA PRO A 17 -0.99 -4.58 -17.48
C PRO A 17 -1.79 -5.07 -16.28
N ASP A 18 -1.77 -6.37 -16.01
CA ASP A 18 -2.54 -7.00 -14.92
C ASP A 18 -2.31 -6.39 -13.53
N LYS A 19 -1.20 -5.65 -13.35
CA LYS A 19 -0.73 -5.12 -12.06
C LYS A 19 -0.42 -3.62 -12.07
N CYS A 20 -0.84 -2.85 -13.08
CA CYS A 20 -0.49 -1.41 -13.14
C CYS A 20 -1.13 -0.55 -12.03
N TRP A 21 -1.98 -1.15 -11.19
CA TRP A 21 -2.66 -0.53 -10.05
C TRP A 21 -2.04 -0.89 -8.71
N LEU A 22 -1.08 -1.83 -8.67
CA LEU A 22 -0.43 -2.21 -7.42
C LEU A 22 0.55 -1.12 -6.99
N PRO A 23 0.61 -0.79 -5.69
CA PRO A 23 1.53 0.23 -5.22
C PRO A 23 2.97 -0.27 -5.31
N GLU A 24 3.88 0.59 -5.76
CA GLU A 24 5.31 0.38 -5.55
C GLU A 24 5.65 0.77 -4.10
N LEU A 25 6.08 -0.21 -3.30
CA LEU A 25 6.47 0.04 -1.92
C LEU A 25 7.92 0.51 -1.84
N PRO A 26 8.23 1.54 -1.05
CA PRO A 26 9.61 1.96 -0.82
C PRO A 26 10.37 0.89 -0.01
N ALA A 27 11.70 0.92 -0.09
CA ALA A 27 12.55 0.00 0.67
C ALA A 27 12.40 0.20 2.19
N ASP A 28 12.17 1.43 2.64
CA ASP A 28 11.84 1.75 4.02
C ASP A 28 11.01 3.04 4.10
N TRP A 29 10.55 3.39 5.31
CA TRP A 29 9.76 4.59 5.54
C TRP A 29 10.31 5.43 6.70
N PRO A 30 10.38 6.77 6.59
CA PRO A 30 10.78 7.62 7.71
C PRO A 30 9.73 7.60 8.81
N GLY A 31 10.13 7.31 10.05
CA GLY A 31 9.23 7.36 11.19
C GLY A 31 9.96 7.19 12.52
N VAL A 32 9.29 7.57 13.60
CA VAL A 32 9.76 7.36 14.98
C VAL A 32 8.77 6.46 15.69
N LEU A 33 9.27 5.40 16.32
CA LEU A 33 8.48 4.52 17.15
C LEU A 33 8.47 5.02 18.60
N CYS A 34 7.35 4.81 19.31
CA CYS A 34 7.35 4.95 20.76
C CYS A 34 8.25 3.85 21.37
N PRO A 35 8.76 4.03 22.62
CA PRO A 35 9.70 3.08 23.22
C PRO A 35 9.19 1.62 23.24
N ARG A 36 7.89 1.42 23.41
CA ARG A 36 7.29 0.08 23.40
C ARG A 36 7.36 -0.57 22.01
N CYS A 37 7.09 0.18 20.96
CA CYS A 37 7.15 -0.33 19.59
C CYS A 37 8.59 -0.52 19.12
N ASP A 38 9.53 0.32 19.56
CA ASP A 38 10.96 0.13 19.31
C ASP A 38 11.46 -1.19 19.91
N THR A 39 11.12 -1.48 21.17
CA THR A 39 11.44 -2.76 21.79
C THR A 39 10.83 -3.93 21.03
N ALA A 40 9.53 -3.86 20.68
CA ALA A 40 8.86 -4.93 19.95
C ALA A 40 9.47 -5.19 18.56
N MET A 41 9.83 -4.12 17.84
CA MET A 41 10.52 -4.20 16.56
C MET A 41 11.86 -4.93 16.71
N ARG A 42 12.66 -4.56 17.72
CA ARG A 42 13.97 -5.17 17.99
C ARG A 42 13.87 -6.63 18.42
N GLU A 43 12.94 -6.96 19.32
CA GLU A 43 12.72 -8.34 19.78
C GLU A 43 12.17 -9.23 18.67
N GLY A 44 11.37 -8.67 17.77
CA GLY A 44 10.90 -9.33 16.55
C GLY A 44 11.97 -9.51 15.47
N GLY A 45 13.17 -8.93 15.65
CA GLY A 45 14.28 -9.03 14.70
C GLY A 45 14.12 -8.19 13.44
N PHE A 46 13.24 -7.18 13.44
CA PHE A 46 13.00 -6.31 12.29
C PHE A 46 14.04 -5.20 12.24
N THR A 47 14.63 -4.98 11.06
CA THR A 47 15.60 -3.90 10.80
C THR A 47 15.03 -2.75 9.98
N SER A 48 13.81 -2.89 9.47
CA SER A 48 13.10 -1.87 8.69
C SER A 48 11.76 -1.57 9.34
N LEU A 49 11.41 -0.28 9.39
CA LEU A 49 10.13 0.17 9.92
C LEU A 49 8.96 -0.37 9.09
N ILE A 50 9.12 -0.39 7.76
CA ILE A 50 8.07 -0.87 6.86
C ILE A 50 7.78 -2.36 7.10
N ASP A 51 8.81 -3.19 7.28
CA ASP A 51 8.66 -4.62 7.52
C ASP A 51 8.01 -4.89 8.88
N TYR A 52 8.40 -4.14 9.92
CA TYR A 52 7.77 -4.22 11.22
C TYR A 52 6.29 -3.84 11.17
N LEU A 53 5.91 -2.78 10.46
CA LEU A 53 4.51 -2.37 10.39
C LEU A 53 3.67 -3.36 9.58
N PHE A 54 4.19 -3.88 8.47
CA PHE A 54 3.53 -4.96 7.74
C PHE A 54 3.43 -6.26 8.54
N SER A 55 4.33 -6.53 9.49
CA SER A 55 4.21 -7.71 10.37
C SER A 55 3.03 -7.62 11.34
N GLN A 56 2.54 -6.41 11.61
CA GLN A 56 1.36 -6.21 12.46
C GLN A 56 0.05 -6.47 11.71
N HIS A 57 0.09 -6.58 10.39
CA HIS A 57 -1.07 -6.79 9.52
C HIS A 57 -1.28 -8.28 9.23
N PRO A 58 -2.49 -8.71 8.86
CA PRO A 58 -2.73 -10.10 8.49
C PRO A 58 -2.00 -10.46 7.18
N ARG A 59 -1.62 -11.73 7.06
CA ARG A 59 -1.19 -12.29 5.76
C ARG A 59 -2.35 -12.30 4.79
N CYS A 60 -2.05 -12.08 3.52
CA CYS A 60 -3.05 -12.21 2.48
C CYS A 60 -3.60 -13.64 2.44
N PRO A 61 -4.93 -13.85 2.55
CA PRO A 61 -5.52 -15.18 2.52
C PRO A 61 -5.46 -15.82 1.12
N TYR A 62 -5.19 -15.03 0.08
CA TYR A 62 -5.17 -15.49 -1.31
C TYR A 62 -3.76 -15.89 -1.79
N CYS A 63 -2.73 -15.11 -1.45
CA CYS A 63 -1.35 -15.36 -1.90
C CYS A 63 -0.35 -15.62 -0.77
N GLY A 64 -0.74 -15.48 0.50
CA GLY A 64 0.12 -15.70 1.67
C GLY A 64 1.13 -14.59 1.95
N ALA A 65 1.17 -13.53 1.14
CA ALA A 65 2.09 -12.42 1.32
C ALA A 65 1.86 -11.66 2.65
N GLN A 66 2.95 -11.22 3.27
CA GLN A 66 2.96 -10.36 4.47
C GLN A 66 3.15 -8.89 4.04
N ARG A 67 2.37 -8.44 3.05
CA ARG A 67 2.40 -7.09 2.49
C ARG A 67 0.97 -6.62 2.26
N THR A 68 0.28 -6.40 3.36
CA THR A 68 -1.14 -6.07 3.40
C THR A 68 -1.31 -4.65 3.93
N GLN A 69 -2.07 -3.82 3.23
CA GLN A 69 -2.43 -2.46 3.64
C GLN A 69 -3.77 -2.45 4.38
N SER A 70 -3.91 -1.53 5.35
CA SER A 70 -5.17 -1.28 6.04
C SER A 70 -6.05 -0.33 5.21
N ALA A 71 -7.32 -0.67 5.02
CA ALA A 71 -8.25 0.16 4.28
C ALA A 71 -8.63 1.40 5.08
N GLN A 72 -8.36 2.57 4.51
CA GLN A 72 -8.75 3.86 5.06
C GLN A 72 -9.85 4.46 4.18
N PHE A 73 -10.89 5.02 4.80
CA PHE A 73 -12.03 5.62 4.10
C PHE A 73 -12.23 7.07 4.55
N GLY A 74 -12.70 7.90 3.63
CA GLY A 74 -13.07 9.28 3.92
C GLY A 74 -12.34 10.29 3.03
N HIS A 75 -12.45 11.57 3.41
CA HIS A 75 -11.75 12.63 2.71
C HIS A 75 -10.33 12.75 3.28
N VAL A 76 -9.36 12.72 2.38
CA VAL A 76 -7.95 12.90 2.71
C VAL A 76 -7.52 14.33 2.47
N PHE A 77 -6.75 14.89 3.39
CA PHE A 77 -6.27 16.28 3.29
C PHE A 77 -4.98 16.41 2.46
N HIS A 78 -4.20 15.34 2.35
CA HIS A 78 -2.91 15.27 1.65
C HIS A 78 -2.77 13.89 0.98
N LEU A 79 -1.76 13.66 0.14
CA LEU A 79 -1.55 12.39 -0.60
C LEU A 79 -0.30 11.62 -0.18
N ASP A 80 0.48 12.14 0.76
CA ASP A 80 1.62 11.48 1.40
C ASP A 80 1.12 10.56 2.53
N PHE A 81 0.60 9.41 2.12
CA PHE A 81 0.18 8.36 3.06
C PHE A 81 1.30 7.37 3.30
N PRO A 82 1.32 6.76 4.49
CA PRO A 82 2.26 5.68 4.74
C PRO A 82 1.96 4.45 3.86
N PRO A 83 2.98 3.65 3.50
CA PRO A 83 2.83 2.54 2.57
C PRO A 83 1.95 1.39 3.05
N TRP A 84 1.65 1.33 4.35
CA TRP A 84 0.81 0.29 4.95
C TRP A 84 -0.68 0.68 5.03
N ASP A 85 -1.06 1.84 4.48
CA ASP A 85 -2.44 2.28 4.37
C ASP A 85 -2.89 2.34 2.90
N ASP A 86 -4.11 1.88 2.64
CA ASP A 86 -4.81 1.93 1.36
C ASP A 86 -5.98 2.89 1.47
N TYR A 87 -5.79 4.14 1.02
CA TYR A 87 -6.82 5.16 1.05
C TYR A 87 -7.80 4.99 -0.11
N ARG A 88 -9.04 4.71 0.25
CA ARG A 88 -10.13 4.45 -0.68
C ARG A 88 -11.09 5.63 -0.76
N GLY A 89 -12.17 5.44 -1.51
CA GLY A 89 -13.22 6.43 -1.67
C GLY A 89 -13.93 6.81 -0.36
N CYS A 90 -14.87 7.73 -0.46
CA CYS A 90 -15.60 8.27 0.69
C CYS A 90 -16.56 7.28 1.36
N VAL A 91 -16.97 6.21 0.66
CA VAL A 91 -17.96 5.25 1.16
C VAL A 91 -17.24 4.05 1.77
N ARG A 92 -17.48 3.82 3.07
CA ARG A 92 -16.98 2.64 3.78
C ARG A 92 -17.52 1.37 3.13
N ARG A 93 -16.61 0.43 2.87
CA ARG A 93 -16.91 -0.93 2.44
C ARG A 93 -16.54 -1.91 3.56
N ASN A 94 -16.90 -3.19 3.39
CA ASN A 94 -16.71 -4.23 4.40
C ASN A 94 -15.36 -4.97 4.27
N ASP A 95 -14.48 -4.52 3.38
CA ASP A 95 -13.13 -5.01 3.17
C ASP A 95 -12.12 -4.09 3.86
N ASP A 96 -11.51 -4.57 4.94
CA ASP A 96 -10.59 -3.80 5.78
C ASP A 96 -9.14 -3.89 5.29
N TRP A 97 -8.85 -4.74 4.30
CA TRP A 97 -7.49 -5.04 3.87
C TRP A 97 -7.29 -5.01 2.36
N THR A 98 -6.07 -4.75 1.91
CA THR A 98 -5.65 -4.90 0.50
C THR A 98 -4.25 -5.47 0.42
N CYS A 99 -4.06 -6.51 -0.39
CA CYS A 99 -2.74 -7.07 -0.63
C CYS A 99 -2.00 -6.28 -1.71
N THR A 100 -0.77 -5.84 -1.43
CA THR A 100 0.04 -5.09 -2.41
C THR A 100 0.64 -5.97 -3.51
N GLU A 101 0.67 -7.30 -3.32
CA GLU A 101 1.28 -8.24 -4.28
C GLU A 101 0.29 -8.76 -5.33
N CYS A 102 -0.97 -8.99 -4.91
CA CYS A 102 -2.02 -9.56 -5.76
C CYS A 102 -3.26 -8.68 -5.90
N GLY A 103 -3.35 -7.57 -5.17
CA GLY A 103 -4.46 -6.61 -5.26
C GLY A 103 -5.78 -7.07 -4.65
N SER A 104 -5.82 -8.26 -4.03
CA SER A 104 -7.05 -8.77 -3.42
C SER A 104 -7.45 -7.93 -2.21
N GLN A 105 -8.76 -7.67 -2.08
CA GLN A 105 -9.37 -6.94 -0.96
C GLN A 105 -10.26 -7.88 -0.15
N TRP A 106 -10.25 -7.78 1.18
CA TRP A 106 -11.06 -8.60 2.08
C TRP A 106 -11.27 -7.95 3.44
#